data_AF-A0A7J8P9B1-F1
#
_entry.id   AF-A0A7J8P9B1-F1
#
_cell.length_a   1.000
_cell.length_b   1.000
_cell.length_c   1.000
_cell.angle_alpha   90.00
_cell.angle_beta   90.00
_cell.angle_gamma   90.00
#
_symmetry.space_group_name_H-M   'P 1'
#
loop_
_entity.id
_entity.type
_entity.pdbx_description
1 polymer ?
#
loop_
_entity_poly.entity_id
_entity_poly.type
_entity_poly.pdbx_seq_one_letter_code
_entity_poly.pdbx_strand_id
1 'polypeptide(L)' 'MDQSMCQTVIIRLLCPAIDYKALVNMIISMWEIIGDFQIINLDNAYFLIKFSKLEDYEWVFSSGP' A
#
# COMPACT_ATOMS: atom_id res chain seq x y z
N MET A 1 11.92 -19.98 -5.32
CA MET A 1 10.68 -19.30 -4.88
C MET A 1 10.55 -18.04 -5.70
N ASP A 2 9.42 -17.86 -6.37
CA ASP A 2 9.13 -16.70 -7.19
C ASP A 2 9.19 -15.42 -6.33
N GLN A 3 10.17 -14.55 -6.61
CA GLN A 3 10.44 -13.33 -5.82
C GLN A 3 9.43 -12.21 -6.14
N SER A 4 8.43 -12.48 -6.99
CA SER A 4 7.51 -11.48 -7.54
C SER A 4 6.47 -10.97 -6.54
N MET A 5 6.34 -11.63 -5.38
CA MET A 5 5.42 -11.28 -4.29
C MET A 5 6.09 -10.58 -3.09
N CYS A 6 7.42 -10.44 -3.06
CA CYS A 6 8.19 -10.11 -1.84
C CYS A 6 8.01 -8.70 -1.26
N GLN A 7 7.27 -7.80 -1.92
CA GLN A 7 7.15 -6.39 -1.52
C GLN A 7 5.69 -5.91 -1.59
N THR A 8 4.77 -6.72 -1.07
CA THR A 8 3.34 -6.48 -1.16
C THR A 8 2.70 -6.52 0.21
N VAL A 9 1.83 -5.55 0.51
CA VAL A 9 1.00 -5.54 1.72
C VAL A 9 -0.48 -5.52 1.37
N ILE A 10 -1.31 -6.06 2.25
CA ILE A 10 -2.77 -5.97 2.15
C ILE A 10 -3.22 -4.95 3.19
N ILE A 11 -3.98 -3.95 2.74
CA ILE A 11 -4.64 -2.99 3.63
C ILE A 11 -6.15 -3.07 3.52
N ARG A 12 -6.82 -2.65 4.58
CA ARG A 12 -8.27 -2.50 4.64
C ARG A 12 -8.62 -1.07 5.00
N LEU A 13 -9.47 -0.43 4.20
CA LEU A 13 -10.02 0.87 4.56
C LEU A 13 -11.16 0.70 5.56
N LEU A 14 -11.04 1.39 6.70
CA LEU A 14 -12.07 1.42 7.73
C LEU A 14 -12.98 2.66 7.62
N CYS A 15 -12.57 3.64 6.82
CA CYS A 15 -13.34 4.85 6.53
C CYS A 15 -14.41 4.57 5.46
N PRO A 16 -15.54 5.30 5.44
CA PRO A 16 -16.45 5.32 4.29
C PRO A 16 -15.73 5.56 2.96
N ALA A 17 -16.36 5.14 1.87
CA ALA A 17 -15.77 5.17 0.53
C ALA A 17 -15.13 6.52 0.20
N ILE A 18 -13.82 6.50 -0.04
CA ILE A 18 -13.03 7.64 -0.52
C ILE A 18 -12.65 7.41 -1.98
N ASP A 19 -12.52 8.50 -2.73
CA ASP A 19 -12.03 8.43 -4.11
C ASP A 19 -10.62 7.86 -4.17
N TYR A 20 -10.30 7.17 -5.27
CA TYR A 20 -8.99 6.57 -5.51
C TYR A 20 -7.83 7.56 -5.34
N LYS A 21 -8.00 8.80 -5.79
CA LYS A 21 -6.98 9.85 -5.63
C LYS A 21 -6.75 10.22 -4.16
N ALA A 22 -7.81 10.25 -3.35
CA ALA A 22 -7.70 10.52 -1.93
C ALA A 22 -7.00 9.37 -1.19
N LEU A 23 -7.28 8.12 -1.58
CA LEU A 23 -6.57 6.93 -1.09
C LEU A 23 -5.07 7.01 -1.37
N VAL A 24 -4.70 7.27 -2.63
CA VAL A 24 -3.29 7.40 -3.05
C VAL A 24 -2.58 8.49 -2.24
N ASN A 25 -3.18 9.68 -2.12
CA ASN A 25 -2.59 10.77 -1.35
C ASN A 25 -2.44 10.43 0.14
N MET A 26 -3.41 9.74 0.73
CA MET A 26 -3.35 9.29 2.11
C MET A 26 -2.18 8.31 2.31
N ILE A 27 -2.05 7.32 1.44
CA ILE A 27 -0.95 6.33 1.49
C ILE A 27 0.42 7.03 1.40
N ILE A 28 0.60 7.92 0.42
CA ILE A 28 1.86 8.66 0.24
C ILE A 28 2.17 9.52 1.46
N SER A 29 1.18 10.24 1.98
CA SER A 29 1.39 11.15 3.11
C SER A 29 1.57 10.43 4.44
N MET A 30 0.94 9.26 4.63
CA MET A 30 0.94 8.54 5.91
C MET A 30 2.18 7.66 6.08
N TRP A 31 2.70 7.11 4.98
CA TRP A 31 3.87 6.23 4.99
C TRP A 31 5.12 6.87 4.40
N GLU A 32 5.04 8.10 3.91
CA GLU A 32 6.18 8.85 3.37
C GLU A 32 6.91 8.06 2.26
N ILE A 33 6.13 7.42 1.39
CA ILE A 33 6.64 6.51 0.34
C ILE A 33 7.57 7.27 -0.62
N ILE A 34 8.75 6.69 -0.87
CA ILE A 34 9.82 7.31 -1.67
C ILE A 34 9.78 6.80 -3.13
N GLY A 35 9.44 5.53 -3.33
CA GLY A 35 9.34 4.89 -4.65
C GLY A 35 7.93 4.85 -5.22
N ASP A 36 7.81 4.33 -6.44
CA ASP A 36 6.51 4.03 -7.03
C ASP A 36 5.86 2.82 -6.36
N PHE A 37 4.53 2.78 -6.39
CA PHE A 37 3.74 1.64 -5.92
C PHE A 37 2.50 1.44 -6.79
N GLN A 38 1.97 0.22 -6.75
CA GLN A 38 0.74 -0.16 -7.44
C GLN A 38 -0.35 -0.49 -6.43
N ILE A 39 -1.58 -0.08 -6.72
CA ILE A 39 -2.76 -0.42 -5.94
C ILE A 39 -3.63 -1.36 -6.75
N ILE A 40 -3.99 -2.52 -6.19
CA ILE A 40 -4.94 -3.45 -6.77
C ILE A 40 -6.13 -3.58 -5.82
N ASN A 41 -7.34 -3.34 -6.30
CA ASN A 41 -8.56 -3.51 -5.52
C ASN A 41 -8.91 -5.02 -5.43
N LEU A 42 -9.13 -5.52 -4.22
CA LEU A 42 -9.45 -6.92 -3.93
C LEU A 42 -10.92 -7.15 -3.52
N ASP A 43 -11.76 -6.11 -3.57
CA ASP A 43 -13.14 -6.07 -3.05
C ASP A 43 -13.23 -5.97 -1.51
N ASN A 44 -14.42 -5.75 -0.95
CA ASN A 44 -14.67 -5.57 0.50
C ASN A 44 -13.79 -4.51 1.19
N ALA A 45 -13.45 -3.44 0.48
CA ALA A 45 -12.54 -2.38 0.94
C ALA A 45 -11.11 -2.86 1.26
N TYR A 46 -10.70 -3.99 0.68
CA TYR A 46 -9.32 -4.47 0.71
C TYR A 46 -8.56 -4.02 -0.53
N PHE A 47 -7.30 -3.66 -0.32
CA PHE A 47 -6.39 -3.23 -1.37
C PHE A 47 -5.05 -3.93 -1.20
N LEU A 48 -4.49 -4.39 -2.30
CA LEU A 48 -3.12 -4.84 -2.40
C LEU A 48 -2.24 -3.65 -2.76
N ILE A 49 -1.19 -3.40 -1.99
CA ILE A 49 -0.19 -2.37 -2.29
C ILE A 49 1.12 -3.08 -2.61
N LYS A 50 1.60 -2.95 -3.85
CA LYS A 50 2.88 -3.49 -4.29
C LYS A 50 3.89 -2.35 -4.42
N PHE A 51 4.96 -2.43 -3.65
CA PHE A 51 6.02 -1.42 -3.66
C PHE A 51 7.10 -1.78 -4.68
N SER A 52 7.68 -0.75 -5.30
CA SER A 52 8.83 -0.91 -6.20
C SER A 52 10.15 -1.01 -5.42
N LYS A 53 10.24 -0.35 -4.26
CA LYS A 53 11.42 -0.37 -3.39
C LYS A 53 11.20 -1.27 -2.17
N LEU A 54 12.26 -1.96 -1.77
CA LEU A 54 12.22 -2.83 -0.59
C LEU A 54 12.13 -2.00 0.68
N GLU A 55 12.84 -0.86 0.73
CA GLU A 55 12.82 0.08 1.84
C GLU A 55 11.40 0.57 2.18
N ASP A 56 10.61 0.95 1.17
CA ASP A 56 9.22 1.37 1.37
C ASP A 56 8.36 0.23 1.94
N TYR A 57 8.57 -1.00 1.45
CA TYR A 57 7.88 -2.18 1.97
C TYR A 57 8.27 -2.49 3.41
N GLU A 58 9.56 -2.53 3.72
CA GLU A 58 10.07 -2.85 5.06
C GLU A 58 9.65 -1.78 6.08
N TRP A 59 9.64 -0.51 5.67
CA TRP A 59 9.15 0.61 6.47
C TRP A 59 7.67 0.45 6.81
N VAL A 60 6.81 0.23 5.81
CA VAL A 60 5.38 0.05 6.02
C VAL A 60 5.09 -1.21 6.85
N PHE A 61 5.84 -2.29 6.61
CA PHE A 61 5.65 -3.55 7.32
C PHE A 61 6.11 -3.48 8.79
N SER A 62 7.20 -2.78 9.08
CA SER A 62 7.83 -2.76 10.42
C SER A 62 7.42 -1.57 11.27
N SER A 63 7.05 -0.47 10.65
CA SER A 63 6.83 0.84 11.29
C SER A 63 5.51 1.50 10.87
N GLY A 64 4.64 0.76 10.16
CA GLY A 64 3.27 1.21 9.92
C GLY A 64 2.49 1.44 11.24
N PRO A 65 1.49 2.34 11.23
CA PRO A 65 0.58 2.52 12.36
C PRO A 65 -0.27 1.29 12.68
#